data_AF-A0A7D5RX74-F1
#
_entry.id   AF-A0A7D5RX74-F1
#
_cell.length_a   1.000
_cell.length_b   1.000
_cell.length_c   1.000
_cell.angle_alpha   90.00
_cell.angle_beta   90.00
_cell.angle_gamma   90.00
#
_symmetry.space_group_name_H-M   'P 1'
#
loop_
_entity.id
_entity.type
_entity.pdbx_description
1 polymer ?
#
loop_
_entity_poly.entity_id
_entity_poly.type
_entity_poly.pdbx_seq_one_letter_code
_entity_poly.pdbx_strand_id
1 'polypeptide(L)'
;MVSPELSHKKHNDFDNLRICERDLSFDLRGKPFPAKSSAPSFQNAKRAIETAAQDGYFCYDEMFVWANALLEDQEQLPAWLAHRFPLIILDEMQDTFERQASFLTAVFPRNSDKIVVQRVGDPNQEIFDLPDSGSSGWNPTFGARV
;
A
#
# COMPACT_ATOMS: atom_id res chain seq x y z
N MET A 1 -47.82 15.46 9.51
CA MET A 1 -46.84 15.25 10.60
C MET A 1 -45.79 14.30 10.07
N VAL A 2 -44.58 14.81 9.83
CA VAL A 2 -43.46 14.05 9.24
C VAL A 2 -42.77 13.32 10.39
N SER A 3 -42.73 11.99 10.32
CA SER A 3 -41.93 11.15 11.21
C SER A 3 -40.44 11.49 11.01
N PRO A 4 -39.65 11.70 12.08
CA PRO A 4 -38.23 11.97 11.90
C PRO A 4 -37.54 10.68 11.50
N GLU A 5 -36.93 10.68 10.31
CA GLU A 5 -36.02 9.63 9.90
C GLU A 5 -34.87 9.54 10.92
N LEU A 6 -34.78 8.39 11.57
CA LEU A 6 -33.62 8.00 12.36
C LEU A 6 -32.44 7.90 11.40
N SER A 7 -31.62 8.95 11.36
CA SER A 7 -30.30 8.93 10.76
C SER A 7 -29.52 7.73 11.30
N HIS A 8 -29.37 6.69 10.46
CA HIS A 8 -28.45 5.59 10.72
C HIS A 8 -27.04 6.21 10.79
N LYS A 9 -26.56 6.48 12.01
CA LYS A 9 -25.15 6.82 12.23
C LYS A 9 -24.33 5.65 11.71
N LYS A 10 -23.67 5.86 10.57
CA LYS A 10 -22.73 4.93 9.97
C LYS A 10 -21.67 4.62 11.03
N HIS A 11 -21.77 3.45 11.66
CA HIS A 11 -20.71 2.98 12.54
C HIS A 11 -19.47 2.85 11.67
N ASN A 12 -18.39 3.54 12.04
CA ASN A 12 -17.12 3.35 11.37
C ASN A 12 -16.71 1.89 11.58
N ASP A 13 -16.62 1.16 10.48
CA ASP A 13 -16.31 -0.24 10.49
C ASP A 13 -14.85 -0.45 10.89
N PHE A 14 -14.62 -1.33 11.87
CA PHE A 14 -13.28 -1.71 12.32
C PHE A 14 -12.48 -2.42 11.24
N ASP A 15 -13.14 -2.93 10.19
CA ASP A 15 -12.48 -3.50 9.01
C ASP A 15 -11.55 -2.52 8.29
N ASN A 16 -11.71 -1.21 8.53
CA ASN A 16 -10.84 -0.18 7.99
C ASN A 16 -9.66 0.17 8.90
N LEU A 17 -9.57 -0.40 10.11
CA LEU A 17 -8.46 -0.15 11.01
C LEU A 17 -7.15 -0.64 10.39
N ARG A 18 -6.19 0.26 10.18
CA ARG A 18 -4.91 -0.05 9.53
C ARG A 18 -3.74 0.61 10.25
N ILE A 19 -2.64 -0.12 10.33
CA ILE A 19 -1.33 0.46 10.64
C ILE A 19 -0.92 1.37 9.48
N CYS A 20 -0.56 2.62 9.79
CA CYS A 20 -0.12 3.59 8.80
C CYS A 20 1.37 3.97 8.94
N GLU A 21 1.98 3.73 10.10
CA GLU A 21 3.37 4.09 10.39
C GLU A 21 4.12 2.97 11.13
N ARG A 22 5.46 3.04 11.10
CA ARG A 22 6.34 2.01 11.70
C ARG A 22 6.24 1.92 13.23
N ASP A 23 5.74 2.95 13.89
CA ASP A 23 5.53 3.01 15.34
C ASP A 23 4.18 2.41 15.77
N LEU A 24 3.50 1.70 14.86
CA LEU A 24 2.16 1.14 15.03
C LEU A 24 1.07 2.21 15.20
N SER A 25 1.34 3.46 14.80
CA SER A 25 0.26 4.42 14.60
C SER A 25 -0.73 3.89 13.57
N PHE A 26 -2.00 4.22 13.78
CA PHE A 26 -3.09 3.65 13.02
C PHE A 26 -4.17 4.65 12.69
N ASP A 27 -4.89 4.35 11.63
CA ASP A 27 -6.00 5.13 11.13
C ASP A 27 -7.12 4.21 10.62
N LEU A 28 -8.14 4.81 10.01
CA LEU A 28 -9.24 4.12 9.33
C LEU A 28 -9.10 4.29 7.81
N ARG A 29 -8.06 3.67 7.22
CA ARG A 29 -7.69 3.79 5.80
C ARG A 29 -7.55 5.25 5.36
N GLY A 30 -6.61 5.97 5.96
CA GLY A 30 -6.31 7.36 5.67
C GLY A 30 -7.24 8.37 6.38
N LYS A 31 -8.21 7.90 7.17
CA LYS A 31 -9.04 8.76 8.02
C LYS A 31 -8.63 8.64 9.47
N PRO A 32 -8.49 9.76 10.21
CA PRO A 32 -8.12 9.68 11.61
C PRO A 32 -9.14 8.86 12.40
N PHE A 33 -8.65 8.10 13.39
CA PHE A 33 -9.53 7.35 14.27
C PHE A 33 -10.50 8.30 14.99
N PRO A 34 -11.81 8.00 15.06
CA PRO A 34 -12.86 8.93 15.49
C PRO A 34 -12.95 9.06 17.02
N ALA A 35 -11.83 8.96 17.72
CA ALA A 35 -11.75 9.10 19.17
C ALA A 35 -10.39 9.65 19.60
N LYS A 36 -10.36 10.38 20.71
CA LYS A 36 -9.12 10.86 21.33
C LYS A 36 -8.35 9.68 21.91
N SER A 37 -7.03 9.86 22.06
CA SER A 37 -6.16 8.85 22.66
C SER A 37 -6.58 8.43 24.07
N SER A 38 -7.27 9.28 24.84
CA SER A 38 -7.78 8.94 26.18
C SER A 38 -9.06 8.10 26.18
N ALA A 39 -9.74 7.93 25.04
CA ALA A 39 -11.01 7.20 24.98
C ALA A 39 -10.78 5.68 25.08
N PRO A 40 -11.66 4.92 25.76
CA PRO A 40 -11.54 3.45 25.83
C PRO A 40 -11.51 2.76 24.47
N SER A 41 -12.27 3.27 23.49
CA SER A 41 -12.30 2.73 22.12
C SER A 41 -10.95 2.87 21.41
N PHE A 42 -10.26 4.01 21.57
CA PHE A 42 -8.92 4.21 21.02
C PHE A 42 -7.92 3.25 21.66
N GLN A 43 -7.96 3.12 22.98
CA GLN A 43 -7.05 2.22 23.72
C GLN A 43 -7.28 0.75 23.35
N ASN A 44 -8.54 0.35 23.14
CA ASN A 44 -8.86 -1.00 22.67
C ASN A 44 -8.35 -1.26 21.25
N ALA A 45 -8.54 -0.31 20.33
CA ALA A 45 -8.00 -0.41 18.96
C ALA A 45 -6.47 -0.49 18.97
N LYS A 46 -5.81 0.37 19.75
CA LYS A 46 -4.35 0.36 19.93
C LYS A 46 -3.87 -1.01 20.42
N ARG A 47 -4.48 -1.54 21.49
CA ARG A 47 -4.11 -2.86 22.03
C ARG A 47 -4.32 -3.97 20.99
N ALA A 48 -5.41 -3.93 20.23
CA ALA A 48 -5.68 -4.92 19.20
C ALA A 48 -4.61 -4.92 18.10
N ILE A 49 -4.20 -3.73 17.63
CA ILE A 49 -3.12 -3.58 16.66
C ILE A 49 -1.79 -4.06 17.22
N GLU A 50 -1.42 -3.62 18.42
CA GLU A 50 -0.15 -4.01 19.04
C GLU A 50 -0.07 -5.53 19.25
N THR A 51 -1.17 -6.16 19.69
CA THR A 51 -1.23 -7.62 19.86
C THR A 51 -1.14 -8.33 18.52
N ALA A 52 -1.91 -7.89 17.52
CA ALA A 52 -1.86 -8.47 16.17
C ALA A 52 -0.46 -8.38 15.57
N ALA A 53 0.19 -7.22 15.67
CA ALA A 53 1.55 -7.02 15.17
C ALA A 53 2.59 -7.88 15.91
N GLN A 54 2.46 -8.01 17.24
CA GLN A 54 3.32 -8.89 18.05
C GLN A 54 3.16 -10.37 17.67
N ASP A 55 1.95 -10.80 17.33
CA ASP A 55 1.65 -12.15 16.87
C ASP A 55 1.98 -12.38 15.38
N GLY A 56 2.41 -11.32 14.66
CA GLY A 56 2.79 -11.39 13.25
C GLY A 56 1.61 -11.32 12.27
N TYR A 57 0.43 -10.90 12.72
CA TYR A 57 -0.74 -10.69 11.88
C TYR A 57 -0.77 -9.28 11.32
N PHE A 58 -0.79 -9.20 10.00
CA PHE A 58 -0.84 -7.93 9.28
C PHE A 58 -1.75 -8.02 8.06
N CYS A 59 -2.38 -6.90 7.73
CA CYS A 59 -3.10 -6.75 6.47
C CYS A 59 -2.13 -6.57 5.29
N TYR A 60 -2.62 -6.90 4.09
CA TYR A 60 -1.85 -6.79 2.86
C TYR A 60 -1.28 -5.39 2.63
N ASP A 61 -2.09 -4.35 2.86
CA ASP A 61 -1.71 -2.96 2.66
C ASP A 61 -0.72 -2.43 3.71
N GLU A 62 -0.68 -3.05 4.90
CA GLU A 62 0.28 -2.71 5.97
C GLU A 62 1.70 -3.18 5.62
N MET A 63 1.84 -4.19 4.76
CA MET A 63 3.17 -4.65 4.29
C MET A 63 3.96 -3.54 3.61
N PHE A 64 3.28 -2.58 2.97
CA PHE A 64 3.96 -1.44 2.35
C PHE A 64 4.58 -0.49 3.37
N VAL A 65 4.00 -0.37 4.57
CA VAL A 65 4.59 0.43 5.67
C VAL A 65 5.95 -0.16 6.05
N TRP A 66 6.00 -1.47 6.25
CA TRP A 66 7.24 -2.18 6.60
C TRP A 66 8.24 -2.21 5.47
N ALA A 67 7.79 -2.40 4.24
CA ALA A 67 8.65 -2.42 3.07
C ALA A 67 9.33 -1.06 2.84
N ASN A 68 8.61 0.05 3.04
CA ASN A 68 9.19 1.39 3.00
C ASN A 68 10.17 1.63 4.14
N ALA A 69 9.80 1.25 5.38
CA ALA A 69 10.70 1.37 6.52
C ALA A 69 12.01 0.60 6.30
N LEU A 70 11.95 -0.60 5.72
CA LEU A 70 13.13 -1.39 5.39
C LEU A 70 14.01 -0.71 4.33
N LEU A 71 13.42 -0.09 3.30
CA LEU A 71 14.19 0.63 2.27
C LEU A 71 14.88 1.87 2.83
N GLU A 72 14.23 2.57 3.76
CA GLU A 72 14.80 3.73 4.44
C GLU A 72 15.94 3.33 5.39
N ASP A 73 15.77 2.23 6.13
CA ASP A 73 16.76 1.77 7.09
C ASP A 73 17.95 1.07 6.43
N GLN A 74 17.78 0.55 5.20
CA GLN A 74 18.79 -0.25 4.48
C GLN A 74 18.98 0.23 3.04
N GLU A 75 19.72 1.33 2.87
CA GLU A 75 20.02 1.90 1.54
C GLU A 75 20.72 0.92 0.57
N GLN A 76 21.40 -0.12 1.08
CA GLN A 76 22.06 -1.14 0.25
C GLN A 76 21.11 -2.24 -0.24
N LEU A 77 19.87 -2.32 0.27
CA LEU A 77 18.93 -3.37 -0.06
C LEU A 77 18.69 -3.51 -1.58
N PRO A 78 18.48 -2.42 -2.37
CA PRO A 78 18.36 -2.53 -3.81
C PRO A 78 19.60 -3.14 -4.48
N ALA A 79 20.80 -2.82 -3.99
CA ALA A 79 22.04 -3.37 -4.54
C ALA A 79 22.19 -4.88 -4.24
N TRP A 80 21.80 -5.33 -3.05
CA TRP A 80 21.80 -6.75 -2.70
C TRP A 80 20.77 -7.53 -3.50
N LEU A 81 19.57 -6.98 -3.67
CA LEU A 81 18.52 -7.58 -4.49
C LEU A 81 18.93 -7.64 -5.96
N ALA A 82 19.54 -6.59 -6.50
CA ALA A 82 20.08 -6.58 -7.86
C ALA A 82 21.16 -7.66 -8.07
N HIS A 83 22.05 -7.86 -7.09
CA HIS A 83 23.05 -8.92 -7.16
C HIS A 83 22.41 -10.32 -7.14
N ARG A 84 21.35 -10.52 -6.33
CA ARG A 84 20.66 -11.81 -6.21
C ARG A 84 19.72 -12.10 -7.38
N PHE A 85 19.08 -11.08 -7.92
CA PHE A 85 18.07 -11.14 -8.97
C PHE A 85 18.47 -10.20 -10.11
N PRO A 86 19.41 -10.60 -10.98
CA PRO A 86 19.85 -9.78 -12.11
C PRO A 86 18.80 -9.69 -13.22
N LEU A 87 17.81 -10.59 -13.24
CA LEU A 87 16.69 -10.60 -14.18
C LEU A 87 15.38 -10.60 -13.38
N ILE A 88 14.54 -9.60 -13.63
CA ILE A 88 13.23 -9.43 -13.02
C ILE A 88 12.18 -9.42 -14.14
N ILE A 89 11.21 -10.32 -14.04
CA ILE A 89 10.06 -10.37 -14.94
C ILE A 89 8.83 -10.07 -14.09
N LEU A 90 8.09 -9.03 -14.48
CA LEU A 90 6.86 -8.60 -13.85
C LEU A 90 5.73 -8.84 -14.85
N ASP A 91 4.82 -9.75 -14.51
CA ASP A 91 3.64 -10.07 -15.31
C ASP A 91 2.42 -9.31 -14.81
N GLU A 92 1.37 -9.23 -15.62
CA GLU A 92 0.11 -8.55 -15.30
C GLU A 92 0.28 -7.09 -14.80
N MET A 93 1.22 -6.37 -15.40
CA MET A 93 1.55 -4.99 -15.00
C MET A 93 0.40 -4.00 -15.18
N GLN A 94 -0.63 -4.34 -15.97
CA GLN A 94 -1.86 -3.55 -16.09
C GLN A 94 -2.68 -3.53 -14.80
N ASP A 95 -2.59 -4.56 -13.96
CA ASP A 95 -3.33 -4.65 -12.68
C ASP A 95 -2.52 -4.13 -11.48
N THR A 96 -1.37 -3.48 -11.74
CA THR A 96 -0.49 -2.96 -10.69
C THR A 96 -0.89 -1.53 -10.31
N PHE A 97 -1.23 -1.32 -9.03
CA PHE A 97 -1.54 0.01 -8.52
C PHE A 97 -0.30 0.91 -8.44
N GLU A 98 -0.49 2.23 -8.50
CA GLU A 98 0.61 3.22 -8.47
C GLU A 98 1.58 2.99 -7.31
N ARG A 99 1.07 2.74 -6.09
CA ARG A 99 1.89 2.47 -4.90
C ARG A 99 2.83 1.28 -5.10
N GLN A 100 2.35 0.20 -5.73
CA GLN A 100 3.17 -0.98 -6.02
C GLN A 100 4.22 -0.65 -7.10
N ALA A 101 3.84 0.10 -8.13
CA ALA A 101 4.75 0.51 -9.19
C ALA A 101 5.88 1.42 -8.68
N SER A 102 5.59 2.36 -7.78
CA SER A 102 6.60 3.20 -7.12
C SER A 102 7.57 2.36 -6.32
N PHE A 103 7.07 1.40 -5.52
CA PHE A 103 7.91 0.50 -4.74
C PHE A 103 8.83 -0.35 -5.64
N LEU A 104 8.28 -0.97 -6.69
CA LEU A 104 9.06 -1.75 -7.66
C LEU A 104 10.14 -0.92 -8.33
N THR A 105 9.87 0.36 -8.62
CA THR A 105 10.84 1.27 -9.24
C THR A 105 11.96 1.67 -8.27
N ALA A 106 11.65 1.82 -6.97
CA ALA A 106 12.65 2.10 -5.94
C ALA A 106 13.62 0.91 -5.74
N VAL A 107 13.11 -0.32 -5.78
CA VAL A 107 13.91 -1.53 -5.56
C VAL A 107 14.63 -1.99 -6.82
N PHE A 108 13.95 -1.92 -7.98
CA PHE A 108 14.45 -2.40 -9.26
C PHE A 108 14.42 -1.27 -10.31
N PRO A 109 15.33 -0.29 -10.19
CA PRO A 109 15.37 0.85 -11.09
C PRO A 109 15.74 0.42 -12.51
N ARG A 110 14.92 0.82 -13.50
CA ARG A 110 15.08 0.43 -14.92
C ARG A 110 16.33 1.00 -15.59
N ASN A 111 16.88 2.08 -15.04
CA ASN A 111 18.11 2.72 -15.52
C ASN A 111 19.39 2.13 -14.88
N SER A 112 19.27 1.02 -14.15
CA SER A 112 20.43 0.32 -13.59
C SER A 112 21.07 -0.58 -14.64
N ASP A 113 22.37 -0.42 -14.85
CA ASP A 113 23.15 -1.29 -15.74
C ASP A 113 23.38 -2.71 -15.15
N LYS A 114 22.96 -2.94 -13.90
CA LYS A 114 23.21 -4.20 -13.17
C LYS A 114 22.06 -5.20 -13.28
N ILE A 115 20.88 -4.76 -13.69
CA ILE A 115 19.68 -5.59 -13.74
C ILE A 115 18.93 -5.40 -15.05
N VAL A 116 18.19 -6.42 -15.45
CA VAL A 116 17.24 -6.37 -16.55
C VAL A 116 15.84 -6.50 -15.96
N VAL A 117 14.98 -5.52 -16.20
CA VAL A 117 13.58 -5.51 -15.76
C VAL A 117 12.66 -5.56 -16.97
N GLN A 118 11.93 -6.67 -17.12
CA GLN A 118 10.91 -6.84 -18.14
C GLN A 118 9.52 -6.74 -17.50
N ARG A 119 8.68 -5.87 -18.07
CA ARG A 119 7.28 -5.68 -17.68
C ARG A 119 6.40 -6.22 -18.79
N VAL A 120 5.51 -7.15 -18.46
CA VAL A 120 4.56 -7.80 -19.34
C VAL A 120 3.16 -7.46 -18.87
N GLY A 121 2.25 -7.26 -19.81
CA GLY A 121 0.85 -6.95 -19.53
C GLY A 121 0.08 -6.59 -20.78
N ASP A 122 -1.25 -6.64 -20.69
CA ASP A 122 -2.18 -6.24 -21.75
C ASP A 122 -3.06 -5.07 -21.26
N PRO A 123 -2.88 -3.86 -21.79
CA PRO A 123 -3.68 -2.70 -21.39
C PRO A 123 -5.17 -2.86 -21.68
N ASN A 124 -5.54 -3.71 -22.65
CA ASN A 124 -6.94 -3.96 -22.96
C ASN A 124 -7.60 -4.93 -21.96
N GLN A 125 -6.84 -5.48 -21.01
CA GLN A 125 -7.30 -6.37 -19.95
C GLN A 125 -7.22 -5.74 -18.56
N GLU A 126 -7.04 -4.42 -18.46
CA GLU A 126 -7.13 -3.72 -17.17
C GLU A 126 -8.57 -3.87 -16.63
N ILE A 127 -8.72 -4.54 -15.49
CA ILE A 127 -10.04 -4.81 -14.86
C ILE A 127 -10.29 -3.97 -13.60
N PHE A 128 -9.32 -3.16 -13.17
CA PHE A 128 -9.42 -2.31 -11.99
C PHE A 128 -9.77 -0.84 -12.34
N ASP A 129 -10.94 -0.62 -12.93
CA ASP A 129 -11.54 0.72 -12.98
C ASP A 129 -12.18 1.05 -11.62
N LEU A 130 -11.46 1.72 -10.72
CA LEU A 130 -12.06 2.35 -9.54
C LEU A 130 -12.77 3.65 -9.96
N PRO A 131 -14.07 3.83 -9.68
CA PRO A 131 -14.77 5.08 -9.95
C PRO A 131 -14.47 6.10 -8.86
N ASP A 132 -13.27 6.71 -8.86
CA ASP A 132 -12.93 8.05 -8.29
C ASP A 132 -11.42 8.26 -7.99
N SER A 133 -10.53 7.86 -8.89
CA SER A 133 -9.18 8.44 -8.89
C SER A 133 -8.68 8.61 -10.30
N GLY A 134 -8.71 9.85 -10.78
CA GLY A 134 -8.12 10.22 -12.06
C GLY A 134 -6.67 9.77 -12.18
N SER A 135 -6.36 9.32 -13.39
CA SER A 135 -5.14 8.67 -13.89
C SER A 135 -4.95 7.21 -13.47
N SER A 136 -5.32 6.30 -14.37
CA SER A 136 -4.72 4.97 -14.45
C SER A 136 -3.19 5.11 -14.47
N GLY A 137 -2.52 4.37 -13.58
CA GLY A 137 -1.06 4.38 -13.45
C GLY A 137 -0.34 3.75 -14.63
N TRP A 138 -1.08 3.21 -15.60
CA TRP A 138 -0.50 2.65 -16.82
C TRP A 138 -0.11 3.75 -17.80
N ASN A 139 1.17 4.14 -17.74
CA ASN A 139 1.80 4.90 -18.81
C ASN A 139 2.93 4.06 -19.43
N PRO A 140 2.76 3.57 -20.68
CA PRO A 140 3.82 2.86 -21.39
C PRO A 140 5.06 3.74 -21.65
N THR A 141 4.94 5.06 -21.48
CA THR A 141 5.98 6.06 -21.67
C THR A 141 6.54 6.70 -20.40
N PHE A 142 6.14 6.30 -19.17
CA PHE A 142 6.84 6.64 -17.91
C PHE A 142 8.19 5.86 -17.82
N GLY A 143 9.00 5.98 -18.87
CA GLY A 143 10.15 5.15 -19.16
C GLY A 143 10.30 4.72 -20.63
N ALA A 144 9.72 5.42 -21.60
CA ALA A 144 10.07 5.23 -23.00
C ALA A 144 11.43 5.89 -23.28
N ARG A 145 12.46 5.07 -23.50
CA ARG A 145 13.41 5.33 -24.58
C ARG A 145 13.55 4.07 -25.40
N VAL A 146 13.41 4.27 -26.71
CA VAL A 146 14.01 3.47 -27.77
C VAL A 146 15.50 3.30 -27.48
#